data_AF-A0A149RYH9-F1
#
_entry.id   AF-A0A149RYH9-F1
#
_cell.length_a   1.000
_cell.length_b   1.000
_cell.length_c   1.000
_cell.angle_alpha   90.00
_cell.angle_beta   90.00
_cell.angle_gamma   90.00
#
_symmetry.space_group_name_H-M   'P 1'
#
loop_
_entity.id
_entity.type
_entity.pdbx_description
1 polymer ?
#
loop_
_entity_poly.entity_id
_entity_poly.type
_entity_poly.pdbx_seq_one_letter_code
_entity_poly.pdbx_strand_id
1 'polypeptide(L)'
;MNDDAFGFKPKKVTSKLAAITPREPSALGRDDLERIDQAGRSAGFTSREAGARLVPRRKKSVGPTVTINTRVPEDVAERFIEFCDANRLAYWEGIRELMDRAKV
;
A
#
# COMPACT_ATOMS: atom_id res chain seq x y z
N MET A 1 1.46 -18.75 -57.15
CA MET A 1 1.92 -18.83 -55.75
C MET A 1 0.88 -18.11 -54.92
N ASN A 2 0.25 -18.79 -53.95
CA ASN A 2 -0.81 -18.22 -53.12
C ASN A 2 -0.17 -17.57 -51.89
N ASP A 3 -0.25 -16.24 -51.79
CA ASP A 3 0.23 -15.43 -50.67
C ASP A 3 -0.72 -15.49 -49.46
N ASP A 4 -0.92 -16.68 -48.89
CA ASP A 4 -1.65 -16.77 -47.61
C ASP A 4 -1.29 -18.04 -46.83
N ALA A 5 0.00 -18.21 -46.51
CA ALA A 5 0.52 -19.38 -45.80
C ALA A 5 0.08 -19.49 -44.32
N PHE A 6 -0.49 -18.43 -43.72
CA PHE A 6 -0.84 -18.39 -42.29
C PHE A 6 -2.23 -17.82 -41.95
N GLY A 7 -3.08 -17.53 -42.95
CA GLY A 7 -4.51 -17.25 -42.72
C GLY A 7 -4.84 -15.96 -41.95
N PHE A 8 -3.93 -14.98 -41.93
CA PHE A 8 -4.14 -13.69 -41.25
C PHE A 8 -4.95 -12.70 -42.10
N LYS A 9 -6.09 -13.12 -42.63
CA LYS A 9 -7.01 -12.19 -43.28
C LYS A 9 -7.46 -11.14 -42.25
N PRO A 10 -7.41 -9.83 -42.57
CA PRO A 10 -7.83 -8.80 -41.64
C PRO A 10 -9.32 -8.97 -41.31
N LYS A 11 -9.62 -9.48 -40.11
CA LYS A 11 -10.99 -9.61 -39.62
C LYS A 11 -11.55 -8.21 -39.36
N LYS A 12 -12.81 -7.95 -39.73
CA LYS A 12 -13.60 -6.73 -39.50
C LYS A 12 -13.61 -6.17 -38.05
N VAL A 13 -12.96 -6.84 -37.11
CA VAL A 13 -12.81 -6.45 -35.71
C VAL A 13 -11.65 -5.46 -35.54
N THR A 14 -10.57 -5.59 -36.32
CA THR A 14 -9.42 -4.67 -36.25
C THR A 14 -9.81 -3.25 -36.68
N SER A 15 -10.72 -3.11 -37.65
CA SER A 15 -11.25 -1.81 -38.08
C SER A 15 -12.15 -1.14 -37.04
N LYS A 16 -12.85 -1.92 -36.20
CA LYS A 16 -13.68 -1.38 -35.12
C LYS A 16 -12.85 -0.88 -33.93
N LEU A 17 -11.74 -1.54 -33.63
CA LEU A 17 -10.81 -1.12 -32.58
C LEU A 17 -10.05 0.15 -32.97
N ALA A 18 -9.69 0.29 -34.25
CA ALA A 18 -9.06 1.51 -34.77
C ALA A 18 -9.97 2.75 -34.74
N ALA A 19 -11.29 2.56 -34.62
CA ALA A 19 -12.27 3.65 -34.51
C ALA A 19 -12.50 4.12 -33.06
N ILE A 20 -11.88 3.49 -32.06
CA ILE A 20 -11.99 3.91 -30.66
C ILE A 20 -11.09 5.13 -30.47
N THR A 21 -11.67 6.32 -30.51
CA THR A 21 -10.99 7.56 -30.13
C THR A 21 -11.27 7.89 -28.66
N PRO A 22 -10.26 8.34 -27.90
CA PRO A 22 -10.49 8.86 -26.56
C PRO A 22 -11.53 9.99 -26.62
N ARG A 23 -12.55 9.91 -25.78
CA ARG A 23 -13.50 11.01 -25.60
C ARG A 23 -12.74 12.19 -25.01
N GLU A 24 -12.96 13.39 -25.56
CA GLU A 24 -12.37 14.60 -25.01
C GLU A 24 -12.78 14.76 -23.54
N PRO A 25 -11.84 15.09 -22.64
CA PRO A 25 -12.15 15.26 -21.24
C PRO A 25 -13.10 16.44 -21.08
N SER A 26 -14.23 16.20 -20.41
CA SER A 26 -15.08 17.29 -19.96
C SER A 26 -14.28 18.15 -18.98
N ALA A 27 -14.15 19.45 -19.24
CA ALA A 27 -13.55 20.37 -18.30
C ALA A 27 -14.40 20.37 -17.01
N LEU A 28 -13.87 19.77 -15.95
CA LEU A 28 -14.49 19.82 -14.63
C LEU A 28 -14.21 21.18 -14.01
N GLY A 29 -15.23 21.79 -13.41
CA GLY A 29 -15.05 23.00 -12.62
C GLY A 29 -14.26 22.70 -11.35
N ARG A 30 -13.65 23.74 -10.77
CA ARG A 30 -12.94 23.63 -9.49
C ARG A 30 -13.85 23.07 -8.39
N ASP A 31 -15.11 23.50 -8.35
CA ASP A 31 -16.11 23.05 -7.38
C ASP A 31 -16.39 21.54 -7.50
N ASP A 32 -16.34 20.99 -8.71
CA ASP A 32 -16.56 19.55 -8.93
C ASP A 32 -15.37 18.73 -8.43
N LEU A 33 -14.14 19.24 -8.62
CA LEU A 33 -12.93 18.63 -8.08
C LEU A 33 -12.95 18.60 -6.55
N GLU A 34 -13.37 19.69 -5.90
CA GLU A 34 -13.49 19.74 -4.44
C GLU A 34 -14.50 18.72 -3.89
N ARG A 35 -15.63 18.53 -4.59
CA ARG A 35 -16.63 17.51 -4.24
C ARG A 35 -16.08 16.09 -4.38
N ILE A 36 -15.31 15.82 -5.43
CA ILE A 36 -14.66 14.52 -5.66
C ILE A 36 -13.66 14.22 -4.53
N ASP A 37 -12.85 15.20 -4.15
CA ASP A 37 -11.89 15.05 -3.05
C ASP A 37 -12.58 14.85 -1.70
N GLN A 38 -13.71 15.52 -1.47
CA GLN A 38 -14.51 15.34 -0.26
C GLN A 38 -15.12 13.93 -0.18
N ALA A 39 -15.63 13.41 -1.31
CA ALA A 39 -16.13 12.04 -1.39
C ALA A 39 -15.01 11.02 -1.12
N GLY A 40 -13.83 11.22 -1.71
CA GLY A 40 -12.64 10.39 -1.46
C GLY A 40 -12.25 10.36 0.02
N ARG A 41 -12.19 11.52 0.68
CA ARG A 41 -11.92 11.62 2.12
C ARG A 41 -12.96 10.87 2.96
N SER A 42 -14.23 10.98 2.61
CA SER A 42 -15.33 10.30 3.31
C SER A 42 -15.28 8.78 3.18
N ALA A 43 -14.74 8.29 2.05
CA ALA A 43 -14.51 6.86 1.79
C ALA A 43 -13.16 6.35 2.32
N GLY A 44 -12.38 7.18 3.03
CA GLY A 44 -11.12 6.78 3.64
C GLY A 44 -9.90 6.86 2.71
N PHE A 45 -10.03 7.45 1.51
CA PHE A 45 -8.88 7.71 0.64
C PHE A 45 -8.05 8.88 1.17
N THR A 46 -6.74 8.68 1.23
CA THR A 46 -5.77 9.73 1.59
C THR A 46 -5.13 10.29 0.32
N SER A 47 -5.12 11.61 0.15
CA SER A 47 -4.43 12.27 -0.98
C SER A 47 -2.93 12.00 -0.96
N ARG A 48 -2.36 11.74 -2.13
CA ARG A 48 -0.92 11.48 -2.35
C ARG A 48 -0.21 12.61 -3.09
N GLU A 49 -0.90 13.72 -3.32
CA GLU A 49 -0.31 14.89 -3.97
C GLU A 49 0.84 15.46 -3.14
N ALA A 50 1.88 15.96 -3.80
CA ALA A 50 3.03 16.55 -3.14
C ALA A 50 2.58 17.79 -2.35
N GLY A 51 2.51 17.67 -1.02
CA GLY A 51 1.99 18.72 -0.13
C GLY A 51 0.75 18.32 0.67
N ALA A 52 0.13 17.17 0.37
CA ALA A 52 -0.85 16.57 1.27
C ALA A 52 -0.14 16.32 2.62
N ARG A 53 -0.65 16.94 3.68
CA ARG A 53 -0.11 16.83 5.03
C ARG A 53 -0.27 15.37 5.48
N LEU A 54 0.71 14.54 5.11
CA LEU A 54 0.96 13.25 5.74
C LEU A 54 1.11 13.60 7.21
N VAL A 55 0.07 13.34 8.00
CA VAL A 55 0.15 13.45 9.46
C VAL A 55 1.45 12.75 9.82
N PRO A 56 2.45 13.45 10.42
CA PRO A 56 3.72 12.83 10.69
C PRO A 56 3.41 11.64 11.58
N ARG A 57 3.49 10.44 11.02
CA ARG A 57 3.46 9.21 11.81
C ARG A 57 4.63 9.39 12.75
N ARG A 58 4.37 9.68 14.03
CA ARG A 58 5.40 10.00 15.04
C ARG A 58 6.53 9.01 14.83
N LYS A 59 7.64 9.44 14.21
CA LYS A 59 8.84 8.63 14.15
C LYS A 59 9.30 8.60 15.60
N LYS A 60 8.94 7.55 16.35
CA LYS A 60 9.53 7.29 17.66
C LYS A 60 11.03 7.28 17.39
N SER A 61 11.76 8.27 17.92
CA SER A 61 13.21 8.30 17.83
C SER A 61 13.74 7.20 18.74
N VAL A 62 13.81 5.98 18.21
CA VAL A 62 14.63 4.92 18.78
C VAL A 62 16.07 5.39 18.55
N GLY A 63 16.87 5.47 19.62
CA GLY A 63 18.27 5.93 19.56
C GLY A 63 19.15 5.02 18.68
N PRO A 64 20.46 4.94 18.91
CA PRO A 64 21.31 4.00 18.17
C PRO A 64 20.75 2.57 18.26
N THR A 65 20.50 1.93 17.11
CA THR A 65 19.91 0.60 17.03
C THR A 65 20.91 -0.43 16.53
N VAL A 66 20.85 -1.64 17.08
CA VAL A 66 21.59 -2.83 16.59
C VAL A 66 20.59 -3.91 16.19
N THR A 67 20.85 -4.60 15.09
CA THR A 67 20.02 -5.71 14.61
C THR A 67 20.37 -7.00 15.34
N ILE A 68 19.37 -7.68 15.90
CA ILE A 68 19.50 -9.02 16.49
C ILE A 68 18.63 -9.97 15.69
N ASN A 69 19.24 -11.03 15.15
CA ASN A 69 18.56 -12.08 14.39
C ASN A 69 18.74 -13.42 15.10
N THR A 70 17.66 -14.16 15.30
CA THR A 70 17.70 -15.50 15.88
C THR A 70 16.63 -16.40 15.27
N ARG A 71 16.87 -17.71 15.26
CA ARG A 71 15.84 -18.71 14.97
C ARG A 71 15.34 -19.28 16.28
N VAL A 72 14.03 -19.37 16.40
CA VAL A 72 13.37 -19.94 17.58
C VAL A 72 12.33 -20.98 17.12
N PRO A 73 11.99 -21.94 17.98
CA PRO A 73 10.81 -22.78 17.78
C PRO A 73 9.54 -21.94 17.54
N GLU A 74 8.62 -22.48 16.73
CA GLU A 74 7.40 -21.79 16.31
C GLU A 74 6.51 -21.39 17.48
N ASP A 75 6.33 -22.30 18.45
CA ASP A 75 5.56 -22.07 19.67
C ASP A 75 6.11 -20.90 20.52
N VAL A 76 7.43 -20.74 20.55
CA VAL A 76 8.07 -19.62 21.25
C VAL A 76 7.83 -18.30 20.50
N ALA A 77 7.89 -18.31 19.17
CA ALA A 77 7.62 -17.13 18.35
C ALA A 77 6.17 -16.67 18.48
N GLU A 78 5.21 -17.58 18.34
CA GLU A 78 3.78 -17.29 18.45
C GLU A 78 3.43 -16.67 19.79
N ARG A 79 3.88 -17.30 20.89
CA ARG A 79 3.64 -16.78 22.25
C ARG A 79 4.23 -15.38 22.46
N PHE A 80 5.39 -15.10 21.86
CA PHE A 80 6.01 -13.78 21.94
C PHE A 80 5.26 -12.73 21.11
N ILE A 81 4.76 -13.10 19.93
CA ILE A 81 3.94 -12.22 19.08
C ILE A 81 2.64 -11.87 19.80
N GLU A 82 1.93 -12.87 20.33
CA GLU A 82 0.71 -12.67 21.12
C GLU A 82 0.93 -11.75 22.32
N PHE A 83 2.05 -11.94 23.03
CA PHE A 83 2.43 -11.04 24.12
C PHE A 83 2.60 -9.59 23.65
N CYS A 84 3.28 -9.36 22.52
CA CYS A 84 3.48 -8.01 21.99
C CYS A 84 2.15 -7.38 21.56
N ASP A 85 1.28 -8.13 20.90
CA ASP A 85 -0.02 -7.67 20.42
C ASP A 85 -0.96 -7.29 21.57
N ALA A 86 -1.04 -8.14 22.59
CA ALA A 86 -1.86 -7.89 23.78
C ALA A 86 -1.45 -6.61 24.52
N ASN A 87 -0.15 -6.27 24.50
CA ASN A 87 0.40 -5.10 25.17
C ASN A 87 0.60 -3.89 24.24
N ARG A 88 0.26 -4.03 22.95
CA ARG A 88 0.47 -3.00 21.89
C ARG A 88 1.92 -2.51 21.80
N LEU A 89 2.86 -3.45 21.92
CA LEU A 89 4.30 -3.20 21.90
C LEU A 89 4.89 -3.55 20.54
N ALA A 90 5.87 -2.76 20.08
CA ALA A 90 6.78 -3.26 19.05
C ALA A 90 7.64 -4.41 19.62
N TYR A 91 8.17 -5.29 18.78
CA TYR A 91 8.93 -6.46 19.26
C TYR A 91 10.14 -6.10 20.13
N TRP A 92 10.88 -5.03 19.82
CA TRP A 92 11.98 -4.59 20.70
C TRP A 92 11.46 -4.05 22.05
N GLU A 93 10.27 -3.43 22.07
CA GLU A 93 9.61 -2.97 23.30
C GLU A 93 9.14 -4.18 24.13
N GLY A 94 8.67 -5.24 23.46
CA GLY A 94 8.33 -6.51 24.08
C GLY A 94 9.54 -7.21 24.70
N ILE A 95 10.68 -7.23 24.01
CA ILE A 95 11.94 -7.75 24.57
C ILE A 95 12.33 -6.94 25.81
N ARG A 96 12.32 -5.61 25.74
CA ARG A 96 12.65 -4.75 26.89
C ARG A 96 11.72 -5.00 28.08
N GLU A 97 10.41 -5.06 27.84
CA GLU A 97 9.41 -5.34 28.89
C GLU A 97 9.66 -6.70 29.56
N LEU A 98 10.03 -7.73 28.80
CA LEU A 98 10.38 -9.03 29.36
C LEU A 98 11.67 -8.99 30.18
N MET A 99 12.67 -8.22 29.74
CA MET A 99 13.92 -8.00 30.49
C MET A 99 13.64 -7.26 31.80
N ASP A 100 12.86 -6.17 31.75
CA ASP A 100 12.47 -5.39 32.92
C ASP A 100 11.75 -6.27 33.96
N ARG A 101 10.82 -7.15 33.51
CA ARG A 101 10.12 -8.12 34.38
C ARG A 101 11.06 -9.19 34.95
N ALA A 102 12.04 -9.62 34.16
CA ALA A 102 13.07 -10.56 34.58
C ALA A 102 14.16 -9.91 35.46
N LYS A 103 14.12 -8.58 35.63
CA LYS A 103 15.08 -7.78 36.39
C LYS A 103 16.52 -7.92 35.85
N VAL A 104 16.66 -7.88 34.52
CA VAL A 104 17.94 -7.95 33.80
C VAL A 104 18.16 -6.74 32.90
#